data_AF-A0A961YZF5-F1
#
_entry.id   AF-A0A961YZF5-F1
#
_cell.length_a   1.000
_cell.length_b   1.000
_cell.length_c   1.000
_cell.angle_alpha   90.00
_cell.angle_beta   90.00
_cell.angle_gamma   90.00
#
_symmetry.space_group_name_H-M   'P 1'
#
loop_
_entity.id
_entity.type
_entity.pdbx_description
1 polymer ?
#
loop_
_entity_poly.entity_id
_entity_poly.type
_entity_poly.pdbx_seq_one_letter_code
_entity_poly.pdbx_strand_id
1 'polypeptide(L)'
;MQQIAKSPRNRSTLSSFATGAIFAVAGVILQSASASAISLSVERACMGDYFAYCSQHSVGSQSLRRCMSDAGPRLSNRCVKALIAAGEVSKEEVARRAASR
;
A
#
# COMPACT_ATOMS: atom_id res chain seq x y z
N MET A 1 26.90 -10.15 2.00
CA MET A 1 25.76 -11.10 2.05
C MET A 1 26.32 -12.48 2.36
N GLN A 2 26.51 -12.74 3.65
CA GLN A 2 27.03 -13.99 4.24
C GLN A 2 25.92 -15.06 4.12
N GLN A 3 26.13 -16.18 3.42
CA GLN A 3 26.85 -17.39 3.81
C GLN A 3 26.00 -18.38 4.66
N ILE A 4 26.18 -19.66 4.30
CA ILE A 4 26.08 -20.90 5.12
C ILE A 4 24.71 -21.51 5.46
N ALA A 5 24.59 -22.75 5.00
CA ALA A 5 23.63 -23.78 5.33
C ALA A 5 23.42 -24.07 6.83
N LYS A 6 22.15 -24.30 7.21
CA LYS A 6 21.64 -25.33 8.14
C LYS A 6 20.16 -25.00 8.40
N SER A 7 19.19 -25.84 8.07
CA SER A 7 18.82 -26.99 8.90
C SER A 7 17.67 -27.76 8.25
N PRO A 8 17.37 -28.97 8.73
CA PRO A 8 17.73 -30.22 8.11
C PRO A 8 16.67 -30.69 7.11
N ARG A 9 17.18 -31.27 6.04
CA ARG A 9 16.50 -32.11 5.08
C ARG A 9 15.75 -33.24 5.82
N ASN A 10 14.48 -33.02 6.17
CA ASN A 10 13.62 -34.09 6.67
C ASN A 10 13.27 -35.02 5.52
N ARG A 11 14.20 -35.94 5.23
CA ARG A 11 13.97 -37.19 4.55
C ARG A 11 13.11 -38.06 5.46
N SER A 12 11.81 -37.85 5.40
CA SER A 12 10.85 -38.90 5.74
C SER A 12 10.20 -39.33 4.44
N THR A 13 10.86 -40.30 3.81
CA THR A 13 10.25 -41.47 3.16
C THR A 13 8.96 -41.25 2.36
N LEU A 14 9.12 -41.40 1.05
CA LEU A 14 8.29 -42.22 0.16
C LEU A 14 6.78 -42.22 0.44
N SER A 15 5.99 -41.65 -0.47
CA SER A 15 5.52 -42.38 -1.67
C SER A 15 4.45 -43.42 -1.35
N SER A 16 3.37 -43.39 -2.14
CA SER A 16 2.08 -44.06 -1.99
C SER A 16 1.10 -43.20 -1.18
N PHE A 17 0.01 -42.68 -1.74
CA PHE A 17 -0.98 -43.39 -2.56
C PHE A 17 -1.43 -42.59 -3.78
N ALA A 18 -1.60 -43.32 -4.89
CA ALA A 18 -2.35 -42.90 -6.06
C ALA A 18 -3.76 -42.40 -5.67
N THR A 19 -4.29 -41.43 -6.42
CA THR A 19 -5.62 -41.42 -7.08
C THR A 19 -6.05 -39.96 -7.31
N GLY A 20 -6.48 -39.65 -8.53
CA GLY A 20 -7.41 -38.54 -8.78
C GLY A 20 -6.79 -37.30 -9.43
N ALA A 21 -7.06 -37.14 -10.73
CA ALA A 21 -6.88 -35.88 -11.43
C ALA A 21 -7.67 -34.77 -10.72
N ILE A 22 -6.98 -33.73 -10.25
CA ILE A 22 -7.62 -32.50 -9.79
C ILE A 22 -7.05 -31.38 -10.65
N PHE A 23 -7.93 -30.80 -11.46
CA PHE A 23 -7.68 -29.62 -12.28
C PHE A 23 -7.03 -28.53 -11.41
N ALA A 24 -5.74 -28.29 -11.61
CA ALA A 24 -5.09 -27.12 -11.01
C ALA A 24 -5.58 -25.88 -11.77
N VAL A 25 -6.66 -25.31 -11.26
CA VAL A 25 -7.20 -24.03 -11.74
C VAL A 25 -6.11 -22.98 -11.54
N ALA A 26 -5.53 -22.53 -12.64
CA ALA A 26 -4.60 -21.40 -12.64
C ALA A 26 -5.38 -20.15 -12.20
N GLY A 27 -5.28 -19.81 -10.92
CA GLY A 27 -5.86 -18.60 -10.36
C GLY A 27 -5.19 -17.37 -10.97
N VAL A 28 -5.86 -16.73 -11.94
CA VAL A 28 -5.52 -15.38 -12.36
C VAL A 28 -5.85 -14.45 -11.19
N ILE A 29 -4.82 -13.97 -10.50
CA ILE A 29 -4.95 -12.86 -9.57
C ILE A 29 -5.18 -11.59 -10.39
N LEU A 30 -6.45 -11.20 -10.55
CA LEU A 30 -6.80 -9.85 -10.99
C LEU A 30 -6.30 -8.86 -9.93
N GLN A 31 -5.21 -8.16 -10.21
CA GLN A 31 -4.88 -6.93 -9.49
C GLN A 31 -5.88 -5.86 -9.93
N SER A 32 -6.92 -5.63 -9.12
CA SER A 32 -7.84 -4.51 -9.28
C SER A 32 -7.07 -3.20 -9.09
N ALA A 33 -6.68 -2.56 -10.18
CA ALA A 33 -6.23 -1.17 -10.16
C ALA A 33 -7.44 -0.31 -9.80
N SER A 34 -7.65 -0.08 -8.50
CA SER A 34 -8.65 0.85 -8.01
C SER A 34 -8.29 2.24 -8.50
N ALA A 35 -8.95 2.68 -9.56
CA ALA A 35 -8.99 4.07 -10.00
C ALA A 35 -9.76 4.86 -8.92
N SER A 36 -9.08 5.17 -7.82
CA SER A 36 -9.62 6.01 -6.76
C SER A 36 -9.81 7.40 -7.35
N ALA A 37 -11.06 7.75 -7.66
CA ALA A 37 -11.44 9.12 -7.90
C ALA A 37 -11.12 9.90 -6.61
N ILE A 38 -10.12 10.77 -6.67
CA ILE A 38 -9.84 11.68 -5.54
C ILE A 38 -11.13 12.44 -5.27
N SER A 39 -11.65 12.32 -4.04
CA SER A 39 -12.84 13.08 -3.69
C SER A 39 -12.51 14.58 -3.73
N LEU A 40 -13.41 15.39 -4.30
CA LEU A 40 -13.29 16.86 -4.33
C LEU A 40 -13.12 17.47 -2.92
N SER A 41 -13.42 16.69 -1.87
CA SER A 41 -13.17 17.05 -0.48
C SER A 41 -11.69 17.01 -0.12
N VAL A 42 -10.94 16.00 -0.57
CA VAL A 42 -9.49 15.86 -0.36
C VAL A 42 -8.77 16.96 -1.12
N GLU A 43 -9.16 17.22 -2.36
CA GLU A 43 -8.56 18.29 -3.18
C GLU A 43 -8.67 19.65 -2.49
N ARG A 44 -9.87 20.03 -2.04
CA ARG A 44 -10.09 21.30 -1.34
C ARG A 44 -9.46 21.36 0.05
N ALA A 45 -9.45 20.25 0.78
CA ALA A 45 -8.85 20.21 2.12
C ALA A 45 -7.32 20.30 2.08
N CYS A 46 -6.71 19.69 1.06
CA CYS A 46 -5.26 19.57 0.92
C CYS A 46 -4.64 20.62 -0.01
N MET A 47 -5.42 21.54 -0.58
CA MET A 47 -4.93 22.51 -1.57
C MET A 47 -3.70 23.31 -1.08
N GLY A 48 -3.72 23.79 0.17
CA GLY A 48 -2.57 24.52 0.72
C GLY A 48 -1.32 23.64 0.87
N ASP A 49 -1.49 22.42 1.39
CA ASP A 49 -0.40 21.46 1.53
C ASP A 49 0.13 20.98 0.17
N TYR A 50 -0.75 20.88 -0.84
CA TYR A 50 -0.39 20.55 -2.21
C TYR A 50 0.58 21.57 -2.78
N PHE A 51 0.23 22.86 -2.70
CA PHE A 51 1.10 23.91 -3.21
C PHE A 51 2.44 23.99 -2.45
N ALA A 52 2.45 23.66 -1.16
CA ALA A 52 3.65 23.70 -0.33
C ALA A 52 4.62 22.53 -0.58
N TYR A 53 4.12 21.32 -0.84
CA TYR A 53 4.95 20.11 -0.84
C TYR A 53 4.93 19.32 -2.16
N CYS A 54 3.84 19.36 -2.91
CA CYS A 54 3.58 18.43 -4.01
C CYS A 54 3.18 19.10 -5.33
N SER A 55 3.42 20.41 -5.48
CA SER A 55 2.99 21.23 -6.64
C SER A 55 3.55 20.77 -7.99
N GLN A 56 4.58 19.93 -7.98
CA GLN A 56 5.20 19.33 -9.15
C GLN A 56 4.36 18.18 -9.75
N HIS A 57 3.41 17.64 -8.98
CA HIS A 57 2.57 16.52 -9.39
C HIS A 57 1.21 17.00 -9.84
N SER A 58 0.65 16.44 -10.92
CA SER A 58 -0.69 16.82 -11.35
C SER A 58 -1.75 16.41 -10.33
N VAL A 59 -2.76 17.27 -10.14
CA VAL A 59 -3.92 16.99 -9.30
C VAL A 59 -4.63 15.73 -9.83
N GLY A 60 -5.05 14.83 -8.94
CA GLY A 60 -5.65 13.55 -9.32
C GLY A 60 -4.66 12.43 -9.67
N SER A 61 -3.36 12.73 -9.84
CA SER A 61 -2.38 11.74 -10.26
C SER A 61 -1.99 10.76 -9.15
N GLN A 62 -1.56 9.57 -9.55
CA GLN A 62 -1.01 8.59 -8.61
C GLN A 62 0.31 9.08 -7.99
N SER A 63 1.10 9.89 -8.72
CA SER A 63 2.33 10.49 -8.19
C SER A 63 2.03 11.53 -7.11
N LEU A 64 0.97 12.32 -7.25
CA LEU A 64 0.49 13.20 -6.19
C LEU A 64 0.10 12.41 -4.92
N ARG A 65 -0.62 11.30 -5.07
CA ARG A 65 -1.01 10.46 -3.92
C ARG A 65 0.19 9.92 -3.15
N ARG A 66 1.23 9.49 -3.87
CA ARG A 66 2.50 9.08 -3.25
C ARG A 66 3.18 10.25 -2.54
N CYS A 67 3.30 11.40 -3.20
CA CYS A 67 3.89 12.59 -2.59
C CYS A 67 3.18 13.00 -1.30
N MET A 68 1.85 13.05 -1.30
CA MET A 68 1.05 13.38 -0.10
C MET A 68 1.24 12.34 1.00
N SER A 69 1.26 11.05 0.66
CA SER A 69 1.51 9.99 1.63
C SER A 69 2.88 10.17 2.30
N ASP A 70 3.93 10.40 1.50
CA ASP A 70 5.31 10.59 1.97
C ASP A 70 5.50 11.89 2.76
N ALA A 71 4.87 12.97 2.30
CA ALA A 71 4.82 14.24 3.00
C ALA A 71 3.98 14.19 4.28
N GLY A 72 3.20 13.13 4.53
CA GLY A 72 2.17 12.99 5.57
C GLY A 72 2.40 13.79 6.86
N PRO A 73 3.54 13.65 7.55
CA PRO A 73 3.78 14.37 8.80
C PRO A 73 4.08 15.87 8.68
N ARG A 74 4.37 16.35 7.46
CA ARG A 74 4.50 17.77 7.11
C ARG A 74 3.16 18.36 6.67
N LEU A 75 2.18 17.53 6.29
CA LEU A 75 0.85 17.98 5.92
C LEU A 75 0.11 18.51 7.15
N SER A 76 -0.81 19.44 6.90
CA SER A 76 -1.75 19.89 7.92
C SER A 76 -2.61 18.74 8.45
N ASN A 77 -2.98 18.83 9.74
CA ASN A 77 -3.92 17.89 10.37
C ASN A 77 -5.25 17.79 9.61
N ARG A 78 -5.68 18.89 8.96
CA ARG A 78 -6.88 18.92 8.13
C ARG A 78 -6.75 18.01 6.92
N CYS A 79 -5.64 18.12 6.18
CA CYS A 79 -5.40 17.29 5.01
C CYS A 79 -5.24 15.82 5.38
N VAL A 80 -4.49 15.49 6.44
CA VAL A 80 -4.32 14.10 6.91
C VAL A 80 -5.68 13.47 7.27
N LYS A 81 -6.55 14.20 7.99
CA LYS A 81 -7.90 13.72 8.31
C LYS A 81 -8.75 13.48 7.05
N ALA A 82 -8.64 14.35 6.05
CA ALA A 82 -9.35 14.16 4.77
C ALA A 82 -8.85 12.93 4.00
N LEU A 83 -7.53 12.69 3.99
CA LEU A 83 -6.93 11.49 3.38
C LEU A 83 -7.40 10.20 4.08
N ILE A 84 -7.49 10.22 5.41
CA ILE A 84 -8.06 9.10 6.18
C ILE A 84 -9.54 8.89 5.85
N ALA A 85 -10.33 9.97 5.83
CA ALA A 85 -11.77 9.89 5.54
C ALA A 85 -12.07 9.39 4.12
N ALA A 86 -11.17 9.69 3.17
CA ALA A 86 -11.25 9.21 1.79
C ALA A 86 -10.70 7.79 1.60
N GLY A 87 -10.11 7.18 2.63
CA GLY A 87 -9.50 5.85 2.54
C GLY A 87 -8.17 5.81 1.77
N GLU A 88 -7.55 6.96 1.52
CA GLU A 88 -6.25 7.05 0.83
C GLU A 88 -5.09 6.67 1.75
N VAL A 89 -5.26 6.82 3.07
CA VAL A 89 -4.29 6.41 4.10
C VAL A 89 -5.05 5.85 5.31
N SER A 90 -4.59 4.76 5.91
CA SER A 90 -5.20 4.22 7.12
C SER A 90 -4.75 4.97 8.38
N LYS A 91 -5.56 4.96 9.43
CA LYS A 91 -5.20 5.59 10.72
C LYS A 91 -3.96 4.91 11.33
N GLU A 92 -3.88 3.60 11.16
CA GLU A 92 -2.79 2.76 11.63
C GLU A 92 -1.48 3.15 10.94
N GLU A 93 -1.51 3.42 9.63
CA GLU A 93 -0.35 3.87 8.88
C GLU A 93 0.16 5.23 9.35
N VAL A 94 -0.76 6.18 9.61
CA VAL A 94 -0.42 7.48 10.18
C VAL A 94 0.20 7.34 11.57
N ALA A 95 -0.41 6.52 12.44
CA ALA A 95 0.09 6.28 13.80
C ALA A 95 1.46 5.60 13.80
N ARG A 96 1.66 4.59 12.94
CA ARG A 96 2.95 3.89 12.76
C ARG A 96 4.06 4.86 12.36
N ARG A 97 3.80 5.75 11.40
CA ARG A 97 4.77 6.79 10.97
C ARG A 97 5.04 7.82 12.07
N ALA A 98 4.03 8.18 12.86
CA ALA A 98 4.19 9.09 13.98
C ALA A 98 5.05 8.49 15.11
N ALA A 99 4.90 7.20 15.40
CA ALA A 99 5.70 6.48 16.40
C ALA A 99 7.13 6.18 15.95
N SER A 100 7.42 6.26 14.64
CA SER A 100 8.75 6.03 14.06
C SER A 100 9.60 7.31 13.97
N ARG A 101 9.12 8.43 14.54
CA ARG A 101 9.80 9.73 14.59
C ARG A 101 10.36 9.99 15.97
#